data_AF-A0AAU2DUT1-F1
#
_entry.id   AF-A0AAU2DUT1-F1
#
_cell.length_a   1.000
_cell.length_b   1.000
_cell.length_c   1.000
_cell.angle_alpha   90.00
_cell.angle_beta   90.00
_cell.angle_gamma   90.00
#
_symmetry.space_group_name_H-M   'P 1'
#
loop_
_entity.id
_entity.type
_entity.pdbx_description
1 polymer ?
#
loop_
_entity_poly.entity_id
_entity_poly.type
_entity_poly.pdbx_seq_one_letter_code
_entity_poly.pdbx_strand_id
1 'polypeptide(L)'
;MRYIDSSGDTWEDAGDDSVRVVAIEGNSVADSEPCSREAADEMWGPLRPVAEVVGDAEEWIMPLPTVSEVMSRASVFQSAHDLVSGLKWGESESPSVYDVLQVAKWLGEGE
;
A
#
# COMPACT_ATOMS: atom_id res chain seq x y z
N MET A 1 -9.51 -14.18 -14.18
CA MET A 1 -8.62 -13.07 -13.78
C MET A 1 -8.92 -12.70 -12.35
N ARG A 2 -7.94 -12.28 -11.54
CA ARG A 2 -8.18 -11.81 -10.15
C ARG A 2 -8.03 -10.30 -10.05
N TYR A 3 -8.78 -9.71 -9.13
CA TYR A 3 -8.81 -8.27 -8.86
C TYR A 3 -8.76 -8.01 -7.35
N ILE A 4 -8.35 -6.80 -6.97
CA ILE A 4 -8.38 -6.31 -5.60
C ILE A 4 -9.12 -4.97 -5.55
N ASP A 5 -9.94 -4.80 -4.53
CA ASP A 5 -10.65 -3.54 -4.29
C ASP A 5 -9.87 -2.59 -3.37
N SER A 6 -10.49 -1.46 -3.02
CA SER A 6 -9.88 -0.45 -2.15
C SER A 6 -9.78 -0.88 -0.67
N SER A 7 -10.56 -1.87 -0.26
CA SER A 7 -10.58 -2.42 1.10
C SER A 7 -9.58 -3.57 1.27
N GLY A 8 -9.06 -4.11 0.16
CA GLY A 8 -8.13 -5.23 0.14
C GLY A 8 -8.79 -6.59 -0.07
N ASP A 9 -10.08 -6.62 -0.43
CA ASP A 9 -10.78 -7.87 -0.72
C ASP A 9 -10.39 -8.37 -2.11
N THR A 10 -10.32 -9.69 -2.26
CA THR A 10 -9.93 -10.33 -3.51
C THR A 10 -11.16 -10.79 -4.27
N TRP A 11 -11.22 -10.39 -5.52
CA TRP A 11 -12.30 -10.68 -6.45
C TRP A 11 -11.78 -11.54 -7.60
N GLU A 12 -12.65 -12.38 -8.16
CA GLU A 12 -12.35 -13.22 -9.31
C GLU A 12 -13.41 -13.03 -10.39
N ASP A 13 -12.98 -13.09 -11.64
CA ASP A 13 -13.87 -13.13 -12.81
C ASP A 13 -14.79 -14.35 -12.76
N ALA A 14 -16.09 -14.12 -12.87
CA ALA A 14 -17.12 -15.15 -12.86
C ALA A 14 -17.77 -15.36 -14.26
N GLY A 15 -17.26 -14.70 -15.31
CA GLY A 15 -17.79 -14.72 -16.67
C GLY A 15 -18.82 -13.60 -16.91
N ASP A 16 -19.13 -13.31 -18.18
CA ASP A 16 -20.18 -12.35 -18.58
C ASP A 16 -20.08 -10.96 -17.90
N ASP A 17 -18.86 -10.41 -17.78
CA ASP A 17 -18.57 -9.13 -17.11
C ASP A 17 -19.01 -9.08 -15.63
N SER A 18 -19.12 -10.26 -15.01
CA SER A 18 -19.39 -10.43 -13.59
C SER A 18 -18.14 -10.81 -12.80
N VAL A 19 -18.12 -10.38 -11.55
CA VAL A 19 -17.06 -10.64 -10.59
C VAL A 19 -17.66 -11.20 -9.30
N ARG A 20 -16.89 -12.00 -8.59
CA ARG A 20 -17.30 -12.57 -7.30
C ARG A 20 -16.19 -12.42 -6.28
N VAL A 21 -16.52 -12.20 -5.02
CA VAL A 21 -15.53 -12.07 -3.95
C VAL A 21 -15.07 -13.44 -3.47
N VAL A 22 -13.77 -13.70 -3.55
CA VAL A 22 -13.18 -14.99 -3.17
C VAL A 22 -12.40 -14.92 -1.85
N ALA A 23 -12.05 -13.71 -1.39
CA ALA A 23 -11.50 -13.49 -0.05
C ALA A 23 -11.86 -12.12 0.49
N ILE A 24 -12.20 -12.05 1.78
CA ILE A 24 -12.46 -10.81 2.52
C ILE A 24 -11.43 -10.70 3.65
N GLU A 25 -10.71 -9.58 3.73
CA GLU A 25 -9.62 -9.37 4.70
C GLU A 25 -8.61 -10.54 4.75
N GLY A 26 -8.33 -11.15 3.58
CA GLY A 26 -7.42 -12.31 3.47
C GLY A 26 -8.02 -13.67 3.86
N ASN A 27 -9.28 -13.74 4.28
CA ASN A 27 -9.97 -14.99 4.58
C ASN A 27 -10.79 -15.46 3.36
N SER A 28 -10.56 -16.69 2.90
CA SER A 28 -11.28 -17.25 1.76
C SER A 28 -12.78 -17.36 2.03
N VAL A 29 -13.58 -16.92 1.07
CA VAL A 29 -15.04 -17.05 1.07
C VAL A 29 -15.42 -18.21 0.16
N ALA A 30 -16.14 -19.19 0.71
CA ALA A 30 -16.49 -20.41 -0.03
C ALA A 30 -17.60 -20.18 -1.05
N ASP A 31 -18.58 -19.32 -0.73
CA ASP A 31 -19.76 -19.07 -1.53
C ASP A 31 -20.07 -17.57 -1.57
N SER A 32 -19.80 -16.93 -2.71
CA SER A 32 -20.21 -15.56 -2.99
C SER A 32 -21.03 -15.51 -4.27
N GLU A 33 -22.17 -14.84 -4.25
CA GLU A 33 -22.95 -14.59 -5.47
C GLU A 33 -22.17 -13.62 -6.39
N PRO A 34 -22.03 -13.93 -7.69
CA PRO A 34 -21.45 -12.99 -8.64
C PRO A 34 -22.29 -11.72 -8.75
N CYS A 35 -21.63 -10.56 -8.86
CA CYS A 35 -22.25 -9.29 -9.17
C CYS A 35 -21.63 -8.70 -10.44
N SER A 36 -22.28 -7.70 -11.06
CA SER A 36 -21.69 -7.02 -12.21
C SER A 36 -20.46 -6.22 -11.78
N ARG A 37 -19.48 -6.11 -12.68
CA ARG A 37 -18.27 -5.32 -12.41
C ARG A 37 -18.58 -3.86 -12.10
N GLU A 38 -19.54 -3.26 -12.79
CA GLU A 38 -19.99 -1.89 -12.54
C GLU A 38 -20.54 -1.72 -11.11
N ALA A 39 -21.38 -2.66 -10.64
CA ALA A 39 -21.90 -2.62 -9.28
C ALA A 39 -20.78 -2.80 -8.24
N ALA A 40 -19.78 -3.64 -8.57
CA ALA A 40 -18.63 -3.82 -7.70
C ALA A 40 -17.80 -2.54 -7.57
N ASP A 41 -17.53 -1.87 -8.69
CA ASP A 41 -16.80 -0.62 -8.74
C ASP A 41 -17.53 0.52 -8.01
N GLU A 42 -18.87 0.56 -8.09
CA GLU A 42 -19.69 1.55 -7.39
C GLU A 42 -19.69 1.34 -5.86
N MET A 43 -19.77 0.09 -5.41
CA MET A 43 -19.89 -0.22 -3.98
C MET A 43 -18.54 -0.26 -3.24
N TRP A 44 -17.51 -0.83 -3.85
CA TRP A 44 -16.21 -1.11 -3.20
C TRP A 44 -15.04 -0.34 -3.83
N GLY A 45 -15.34 0.49 -4.83
CA GLY A 45 -14.35 1.23 -5.59
C GLY A 45 -13.74 0.41 -6.73
N PRO A 46 -12.96 1.06 -7.61
CA PRO A 46 -12.51 0.44 -8.87
C PRO A 46 -11.63 -0.79 -8.63
N LEU A 47 -12.07 -1.93 -9.16
CA LEU A 47 -11.36 -3.21 -9.09
C LEU A 47 -10.09 -3.18 -9.93
N ARG A 48 -8.94 -3.34 -9.27
CA ARG A 48 -7.63 -3.34 -9.92
C ARG A 48 -7.19 -4.78 -10.20
N PRO A 49 -6.71 -5.11 -11.41
CA PRO A 49 -6.18 -6.43 -11.67
C PRO A 49 -5.04 -6.73 -10.70
N VAL A 50 -5.13 -7.86 -10.02
CA VAL A 50 -3.97 -8.43 -9.34
C VAL A 50 -3.06 -8.84 -10.48
N ALA A 51 -2.00 -8.07 -10.73
CA ALA A 51 -1.01 -8.43 -11.72
C ALA A 51 -0.59 -9.88 -11.44
N GLU A 52 -0.61 -10.74 -12.46
CA GLU A 52 0.04 -12.05 -12.37
C GLU A 52 1.52 -11.79 -12.14
N VAL A 53 1.90 -11.69 -10.88
CA VAL A 53 3.29 -11.63 -10.48
C VAL A 53 3.83 -13.04 -10.71
N VAL A 54 4.31 -13.29 -11.92
CA VAL A 54 5.32 -14.32 -12.16
C VAL A 54 6.57 -13.82 -11.43
N GLY A 55 6.68 -14.23 -10.17
CA GLY A 55 7.81 -13.93 -9.28
C GLY A 55 7.34 -13.42 -7.93
N ASP A 56 7.12 -14.32 -6.97
CA ASP A 56 6.97 -14.03 -5.55
C ASP A 56 6.30 -12.68 -5.21
N ALA A 57 5.01 -12.75 -4.87
CA ALA A 57 4.33 -11.69 -4.11
C ALA A 57 4.88 -11.57 -2.67
N GLU A 58 6.19 -11.73 -2.49
CA GLU A 58 6.99 -11.13 -1.44
C GLU A 58 7.28 -9.66 -1.78
N GLU A 59 6.35 -8.94 -2.42
CA GLU A 59 6.44 -7.48 -2.48
C GLU A 59 5.96 -6.86 -1.16
N TRP A 60 6.84 -6.98 -0.17
CA TRP A 60 7.14 -5.95 0.81
C TRP A 60 6.02 -5.59 1.81
N ILE A 61 5.43 -6.59 2.46
CA ILE A 61 5.14 -6.41 3.89
C ILE A 61 6.48 -6.49 4.61
N MET A 62 7.32 -5.47 4.45
CA MET A 62 8.46 -5.33 5.35
C MET A 62 7.85 -5.22 6.75
N PRO A 63 8.27 -6.06 7.71
CA PRO A 63 7.81 -5.92 9.07
C PRO A 63 8.02 -4.46 9.48
N LEU A 64 6.99 -3.83 10.06
CA LEU A 64 7.14 -2.51 10.62
C LEU A 64 8.34 -2.55 11.56
N PRO A 65 9.31 -1.62 11.43
CA PRO A 65 10.50 -1.63 12.26
C PRO A 65 10.06 -1.60 13.73
N THR A 66 10.67 -2.47 14.52
CA THR A 66 10.44 -2.51 15.96
C THR A 66 10.80 -1.16 16.58
N VAL A 67 10.21 -0.85 17.75
CA VAL A 67 10.56 0.38 18.49
C VAL A 67 12.08 0.48 18.70
N SER A 68 12.77 -0.64 18.92
CA SER A 68 14.22 -0.65 19.07
C SER A 68 14.97 -0.25 17.79
N GLU A 69 14.50 -0.68 16.62
CA GLU A 69 15.09 -0.33 15.32
C GLU A 69 14.78 1.13 14.93
N VAL A 70 13.59 1.62 15.28
CA VAL A 70 13.26 3.04 15.11
C VAL A 70 14.14 3.90 16.03
N MET A 71 14.33 3.48 17.27
CA MET A 71 15.16 4.21 18.24
C MET A 71 16.66 4.12 17.91
N SER A 72 17.15 3.02 17.36
CA SER A 72 18.55 2.92 16.91
C SER A 72 18.84 3.84 15.73
N ARG A 73 17.83 4.13 14.90
CA ARG A 73 17.90 5.05 13.78
C ARG A 73 17.40 6.46 14.11
N ALA A 74 17.14 6.78 15.37
CA ALA A 74 16.62 8.08 15.77
C ALA A 74 17.51 9.26 15.31
N SER A 75 18.84 9.06 15.28
CA SER A 75 19.79 10.05 14.76
C SER A 75 19.62 10.30 13.26
N VAL A 76 19.30 9.27 12.47
CA VAL A 76 19.01 9.37 11.03
C VAL A 76 17.70 10.12 10.80
N PHE A 77 16.66 9.80 11.59
CA PHE A 77 15.38 10.52 11.51
C PHE A 77 15.52 11.98 11.93
N GLN A 78 16.29 12.28 12.98
CA GLN A 78 16.57 13.65 13.40
C GLN A 78 17.32 14.42 12.31
N SER A 79 18.32 13.80 11.68
CA SER A 79 19.09 14.41 10.59
C SER A 79 18.22 14.64 9.34
N ALA A 80 17.34 13.70 9.02
CA ALA A 80 16.37 13.83 7.93
C ALA A 80 15.37 14.96 8.21
N HIS A 81 14.85 15.03 9.43
CA HIS A 81 13.92 16.08 9.85
C HIS A 81 14.58 17.47 9.77
N ASP A 82 15.81 17.60 10.25
CA ASP A 82 16.55 18.87 10.21
C ASP A 82 16.86 19.29 8.77
N LEU A 83 17.21 18.35 7.90
CA LEU A 83 17.43 18.61 6.48
C LEU A 83 16.13 19.10 5.81
N VAL A 84 15.05 18.34 5.96
CA VAL A 84 13.74 18.64 5.37
C VAL A 84 13.18 19.98 5.88
N SER A 85 13.27 20.23 7.18
CA SER A 85 12.80 21.49 7.79
C SER A 85 13.67 22.70 7.42
N GLY A 86 14.95 22.47 7.11
CA GLY A 86 15.90 23.50 6.70
C GLY A 86 15.77 23.93 5.23
N LEU A 87 15.03 23.18 4.42
CA LEU A 87 14.78 23.53 3.02
C LEU A 87 13.77 24.68 2.90
N LYS A 88 13.93 25.50 1.86
CA LYS A 88 12.96 26.54 1.52
C LYS A 88 11.81 25.91 0.72
N TRP A 89 10.75 25.58 1.42
CA TRP A 89 9.48 25.16 0.83
C TRP A 89 8.76 26.36 0.20
N GLY A 90 7.89 26.11 -0.78
CA GLY A 90 7.01 27.15 -1.31
C GLY A 90 6.12 27.74 -0.21
N GLU A 91 5.62 28.97 -0.38
CA GLU A 91 4.80 29.65 0.64
C GLU A 91 3.52 28.87 1.03
N SER A 92 3.07 27.96 0.18
CA SER A 92 1.92 27.07 0.40
C SER A 92 2.30 25.64 0.77
N GLU A 93 3.59 25.32 0.88
CA GLU A 93 4.08 23.98 1.13
C GLU A 93 4.68 23.88 2.54
N SER A 94 4.30 22.83 3.25
CA SER A 94 4.88 22.46 4.53
C SER A 94 5.41 21.04 4.42
N PRO A 95 6.64 20.76 4.87
CA PRO A 95 7.15 19.41 4.85
C PRO A 95 6.24 18.48 5.66
N SER A 96 5.90 17.35 5.06
CA SER A 96 5.11 16.30 5.70
C SER A 96 6.02 15.27 6.37
N VAL A 97 5.44 14.45 7.24
CA VAL A 97 6.13 13.28 7.81
C VAL A 97 6.62 12.35 6.70
N TYR A 98 5.87 12.24 5.59
CA TYR A 98 6.28 11.42 4.45
C TYR A 98 7.59 11.91 3.82
N ASP A 99 7.78 13.23 3.70
CA ASP A 99 9.01 13.82 3.16
C ASP A 99 10.23 13.49 4.04
N VAL A 100 10.04 13.57 5.36
CA VAL A 100 11.07 13.17 6.34
C VAL A 100 11.43 11.69 6.23
N LEU A 101 10.42 10.82 6.10
CA LEU A 101 10.64 9.37 5.97
C LEU A 101 11.37 9.00 4.67
N GLN A 102 11.05 9.67 3.57
CA GLN A 102 11.74 9.46 2.29
C GLN A 102 13.21 9.89 2.38
N VAL A 103 13.50 11.04 2.97
CA VAL A 103 14.89 11.47 3.19
C VAL A 103 15.63 10.53 4.16
N ALA A 104 14.98 10.07 5.23
CA ALA A 104 15.57 9.12 6.17
C ALA A 104 15.89 7.75 5.52
N LYS A 105 15.12 7.34 4.52
CA LYS A 105 15.40 6.15 3.70
C LYS A 105 16.70 6.33 2.91
N TRP A 106 16.85 7.44 2.19
CA TRP A 106 18.07 7.76 1.43
C TRP A 106 19.32 7.87 2.32
N LEU A 107 19.21 8.48 3.51
CA LEU A 107 20.33 8.61 4.44
C LEU A 107 20.73 7.27 5.09
N GLY A 108 19.83 6.30 5.13
CA GLY A 108 20.08 4.98 5.72
C GLY A 108 20.61 3.92 4.74
N GLU A 109 20.56 4.15 3.43
CA GLU A 109 21.03 3.23 2.39
C GLU A 109 22.51 3.45 2.00
N GLY A 110 23.22 4.33 2.71
CA GLY A 110 24.61 4.71 2.44
C GLY A 110 25.70 3.88 3.13
N GLU A 111 25.36 2.77 3.81
CA GLU A 111 26.31 1.82 4.44
C GLU A 111 26.28 0.44 3.77
#